data_AF-A0A2N5HYC1-F1
#
_entry.id   AF-A0A2N5HYC1-F1
#
_cell.length_a   1.000
_cell.length_b   1.000
_cell.length_c   1.000
_cell.angle_alpha   90.00
_cell.angle_beta   90.00
_cell.angle_gamma   90.00
#
_symmetry.space_group_name_H-M   'P 1'
#
loop_
_entity.id
_entity.type
_entity.pdbx_description
1 polymer ?
#
loop_
_entity_poly.entity_id
_entity_poly.type
_entity_poly.pdbx_seq_one_letter_code
_entity_poly.pdbx_strand_id
1 'polypeptide(L)'
;MKKIFILLMTAFALFTFSIGASAQSSGDLSSSKAKQIAISAHHHHWNAMNGHISNVKNSKCYSGAVKIKGADYRYFCSELDTKKKLTTYLNEVFTLNSINKAIKQYSFIEYKGKLMQPNADGGTILEWEKATNKLIFSKKDVRQFEFTVPYGETVKYTKKKVTFVKVNNKWQINDFSAVR
;
A
#
# COMPACT_ATOMS: atom_id res chain seq x y z
N MET A 1 29.09 57.98 56.85
CA MET A 1 29.04 58.09 55.38
C MET A 1 27.91 57.23 54.84
N LYS A 2 26.93 57.87 54.19
CA LYS A 2 25.84 57.28 53.39
C LYS A 2 26.47 56.35 52.33
N LYS A 3 25.88 55.22 51.92
CA LYS A 3 24.72 55.15 50.99
C LYS A 3 24.14 53.72 50.94
N ILE A 4 22.82 53.67 50.83
CA ILE A 4 21.95 52.55 50.45
C ILE A 4 21.91 52.45 48.90
N PHE A 5 21.88 51.24 48.34
CA PHE A 5 21.34 50.93 46.98
C PHE A 5 20.93 49.44 46.99
N ILE A 6 19.65 49.10 47.17
CA ILE A 6 18.57 48.87 46.17
C ILE A 6 18.80 47.67 45.24
N LEU A 7 18.09 46.58 45.58
CA LEU A 7 17.30 45.63 44.78
C LEU A 7 17.42 45.63 43.24
N LEU A 8 17.56 44.43 42.66
CA LEU A 8 16.90 44.09 41.39
C LEU A 8 16.57 42.60 41.32
N MET A 9 15.27 42.32 41.47
CA MET A 9 14.61 41.05 41.14
C MET A 9 14.56 40.90 39.62
N THR A 10 15.11 39.81 39.08
CA THR A 10 14.87 39.38 37.71
C THR A 10 14.07 38.08 37.72
N ALA A 11 12.76 38.22 37.51
CA ALA A 11 11.87 37.11 37.20
C ALA A 11 12.11 36.68 35.75
N PHE A 12 12.81 35.56 35.54
CA PHE A 12 12.83 34.87 34.26
C PHE A 12 11.56 34.01 34.14
N ALA A 13 10.52 34.56 33.50
CA ALA A 13 9.40 33.76 33.03
C ALA A 13 9.85 32.94 31.81
N LEU A 14 10.33 31.72 32.05
CA LEU A 14 10.56 30.74 31.00
C LEU A 14 9.21 30.16 30.57
N PHE A 15 8.61 30.77 29.54
CA PHE A 15 7.60 30.10 28.72
C PHE A 15 8.27 28.92 28.00
N THR A 16 8.24 27.74 28.61
CA THR A 16 8.56 26.50 27.90
C THR A 16 7.36 26.16 27.01
N PHE A 17 7.37 26.66 25.78
CA PHE A 17 6.59 26.05 24.72
C PHE A 17 7.12 24.62 24.52
N SER A 18 6.41 23.64 25.07
CA SER A 18 6.54 22.25 24.66
C SER A 18 5.94 22.11 23.27
N ILE A 19 6.62 22.64 22.26
CA ILE A 19 6.40 22.19 20.88
C ILE A 19 6.92 20.75 20.87
N GLY A 20 5.99 19.80 20.94
CA GLY A 20 6.24 18.41 20.60
C GLY A 20 6.65 18.33 19.14
N ALA A 21 7.89 18.70 18.84
CA ALA A 21 8.53 18.44 17.58
C ALA A 21 8.77 16.92 17.54
N SER A 22 7.82 16.18 16.96
CA SER A 22 8.11 14.82 16.56
C SER A 22 9.24 14.91 15.54
N ALA A 23 10.45 14.50 15.94
CA ALA A 23 11.59 14.45 15.06
C ALA A 23 11.24 13.59 13.84
N GLN A 24 10.96 14.23 12.72
CA GLN A 24 10.64 13.57 11.47
C GLN A 24 11.97 13.11 10.88
N SER A 25 12.45 11.93 11.30
CA SER A 25 13.68 11.38 10.75
C SER A 25 13.49 11.17 9.24
N SER A 26 14.42 11.71 8.45
CA SER A 26 14.42 11.73 6.98
C SER A 26 14.46 10.34 6.31
N GLY A 27 14.53 9.25 7.09
CA GLY A 27 14.51 7.85 6.61
C GLY A 27 13.23 7.05 6.92
N ASP A 28 12.17 7.71 7.41
CA ASP A 28 10.96 7.04 7.90
C ASP A 28 9.73 7.27 7.01
N LEU A 29 8.81 6.30 6.92
CA LEU A 29 7.70 6.32 5.96
C LEU A 29 6.71 7.47 6.24
N SER A 30 6.73 8.58 5.50
CA SER A 30 5.80 9.70 5.71
C SER A 30 4.37 9.39 5.27
N SER A 31 3.37 10.14 5.74
CA SER A 31 1.96 10.02 5.32
C SER A 31 1.78 10.16 3.80
N SER A 32 2.49 11.11 3.18
CA SER A 32 2.47 11.31 1.72
C SER A 32 3.04 10.10 0.98
N LYS A 33 4.19 9.58 1.44
CA LYS A 33 4.79 8.39 0.82
C LYS A 33 3.95 7.13 1.05
N ALA A 34 3.34 6.97 2.22
CA ALA A 34 2.42 5.88 2.52
C ALA A 34 1.20 5.93 1.60
N LYS A 35 0.65 7.13 1.32
CA LYS A 35 -0.42 7.32 0.35
C LYS A 35 -0.02 6.86 -1.05
N GLN A 36 1.15 7.30 -1.53
CA GLN A 36 1.65 6.91 -2.85
C GLN A 36 1.83 5.40 -2.99
N ILE A 37 2.39 4.74 -1.97
CA ILE A 37 2.56 3.28 -1.98
C ILE A 37 1.19 2.58 -1.96
N ALA A 38 0.23 3.05 -1.16
CA ALA A 38 -1.11 2.47 -1.10
C ALA A 38 -1.87 2.60 -2.43
N ILE A 39 -1.80 3.76 -3.08
CA ILE A 39 -2.36 3.97 -4.42
C ILE A 39 -1.71 3.03 -5.44
N SER A 40 -0.37 2.98 -5.46
CA SER A 40 0.34 2.07 -6.37
C SER A 40 -0.05 0.62 -6.11
N ALA A 41 -0.14 0.20 -4.84
CA ALA A 41 -0.56 -1.13 -4.44
C ALA A 41 -2.00 -1.46 -4.84
N HIS A 42 -2.91 -0.50 -4.78
CA HIS A 42 -4.28 -0.64 -5.29
C HIS A 42 -4.29 -0.97 -6.78
N HIS A 43 -3.51 -0.23 -7.58
CA HIS A 43 -3.36 -0.51 -9.03
C HIS A 43 -2.74 -1.88 -9.27
N HIS A 44 -1.69 -2.24 -8.53
CA HIS A 44 -1.05 -3.56 -8.62
C HIS A 44 -2.02 -4.71 -8.28
N HIS A 45 -2.86 -4.52 -7.26
CA HIS A 45 -3.89 -5.49 -6.88
C HIS A 45 -4.84 -5.74 -8.05
N TRP A 46 -5.43 -4.67 -8.61
CA TRP A 46 -6.43 -4.81 -9.66
C TRP A 46 -5.84 -5.24 -11.00
N ASN A 47 -4.62 -4.83 -11.33
CA ASN A 47 -3.92 -5.35 -12.51
C ASN A 47 -3.66 -6.87 -12.38
N ALA A 48 -3.26 -7.34 -11.21
CA ALA A 48 -3.11 -8.77 -10.96
C ALA A 48 -4.45 -9.52 -11.04
N MET A 49 -5.54 -8.99 -10.45
CA MET A 49 -6.87 -9.60 -10.51
C MET A 49 -7.48 -9.59 -11.92
N ASN A 50 -7.11 -8.61 -12.74
CA ASN A 50 -7.50 -8.54 -14.15
C ASN A 50 -6.61 -9.41 -15.05
N GLY A 51 -5.47 -9.88 -14.54
CA GLY A 51 -4.48 -10.61 -15.30
C GLY A 51 -3.73 -9.76 -16.34
N HIS A 52 -3.78 -8.44 -16.24
CA HIS A 52 -3.28 -7.49 -17.24
C HIS A 52 -2.93 -6.14 -16.62
N ILE A 53 -1.88 -5.49 -17.12
CA ILE A 53 -1.54 -4.10 -16.79
C ILE A 53 -2.05 -3.17 -17.90
N SER A 54 -3.08 -2.38 -17.59
CA SER A 54 -3.86 -1.60 -18.59
C SER A 54 -3.07 -0.59 -19.44
N ASN A 55 -1.89 -0.15 -18.99
CA ASN A 55 -1.08 0.85 -19.70
C ASN A 55 0.06 0.24 -20.55
N VAL A 56 0.13 -1.09 -20.68
CA VAL A 56 1.16 -1.78 -21.49
C VAL A 56 0.70 -1.93 -22.94
N LYS A 57 1.26 -1.11 -23.84
CA LYS A 57 0.83 -0.99 -25.25
C LYS A 57 0.98 -2.27 -26.09
N ASN A 58 2.00 -3.10 -25.82
CA ASN A 58 2.33 -4.28 -26.61
C ASN A 58 2.02 -5.60 -25.88
N SER A 59 1.03 -5.56 -24.99
CA SER A 59 0.59 -6.73 -24.24
C SER A 59 -0.10 -7.75 -25.17
N LYS A 60 0.34 -9.00 -25.11
CA LYS A 60 -0.34 -10.13 -25.78
C LYS A 60 -1.22 -10.84 -24.75
N CYS A 61 -2.52 -10.73 -24.93
CA CYS A 61 -3.53 -11.40 -24.11
C CYS A 61 -4.13 -12.56 -24.89
N TYR A 62 -4.30 -13.71 -24.22
CA TYR A 62 -4.99 -14.85 -24.79
C TYR A 62 -6.49 -14.74 -24.53
N SER A 63 -7.30 -14.83 -25.58
CA SER A 63 -8.75 -14.93 -25.45
C SER A 63 -9.17 -16.38 -25.19
N GLY A 64 -10.21 -16.55 -24.37
CA GLY A 64 -10.79 -17.86 -24.05
C GLY A 64 -10.39 -18.41 -22.68
N ALA A 65 -11.15 -19.40 -22.23
CA ALA A 65 -10.95 -20.05 -20.95
C ALA A 65 -10.58 -21.54 -21.12
N VAL A 66 -9.80 -22.06 -20.18
CA VAL A 66 -9.48 -23.49 -20.08
C VAL A 66 -10.17 -24.05 -18.84
N LYS A 67 -10.91 -25.15 -19.01
CA LYS A 67 -11.57 -25.82 -17.88
C LYS A 67 -10.57 -26.69 -17.12
N ILE A 68 -10.37 -26.41 -15.83
CA ILE A 68 -9.48 -27.15 -14.93
C ILE A 68 -10.29 -27.52 -13.68
N LYS A 69 -10.48 -28.83 -13.46
CA LYS A 69 -11.23 -29.38 -12.31
C LYS A 69 -12.61 -28.73 -12.13
N GLY A 70 -13.32 -28.48 -13.24
CA GLY A 70 -14.66 -27.90 -13.24
C GLY A 70 -14.73 -26.37 -13.21
N ALA A 71 -13.62 -25.67 -12.94
CA ALA A 71 -13.57 -24.21 -12.98
C ALA A 71 -12.93 -23.72 -14.30
N ASP A 72 -13.43 -22.60 -14.80
CA ASP A 72 -12.87 -21.94 -15.98
C ASP A 72 -11.72 -21.03 -15.57
N TYR A 73 -10.58 -21.15 -16.25
CA TYR A 73 -9.38 -20.37 -16.00
C TYR A 73 -9.03 -19.53 -17.22
N ARG A 74 -8.55 -18.30 -16.99
CA ARG A 74 -7.98 -17.41 -18.02
C ARG A 74 -6.49 -17.25 -17.83
N TYR A 75 -5.75 -17.10 -18.93
CA TYR A 75 -4.34 -16.75 -18.89
C TYR A 75 -4.15 -15.28 -18.51
N PHE A 76 -3.05 -14.99 -17.82
CA PHE A 76 -2.53 -13.64 -17.71
C PHE A 76 -1.98 -13.18 -19.07
N CYS A 77 -1.98 -11.88 -19.32
CA CYS A 77 -1.32 -11.31 -20.48
C CYS A 77 0.21 -11.33 -20.34
N SER A 78 0.91 -11.18 -21.46
CA SER A 78 2.35 -11.45 -21.60
C SER A 78 3.29 -10.78 -20.60
N GLU A 79 2.90 -9.66 -20.02
CA GLU A 79 3.68 -8.92 -19.02
C GLU A 79 3.55 -9.51 -17.61
N LEU A 80 2.54 -10.35 -17.35
CA LEU A 80 2.30 -11.05 -16.08
C LEU A 80 2.20 -12.59 -16.24
N ASP A 81 2.40 -13.13 -17.45
CA ASP A 81 2.15 -14.53 -17.84
C ASP A 81 3.03 -15.59 -17.19
N THR A 82 3.85 -15.26 -16.19
CA THR A 82 4.61 -16.23 -15.39
C THR A 82 4.58 -15.82 -13.92
N LYS A 83 4.71 -16.78 -13.00
CA LYS A 83 4.81 -16.48 -11.57
C LYS A 83 5.95 -15.50 -11.28
N LYS A 84 7.08 -15.62 -11.98
CA LYS A 84 8.22 -14.71 -11.84
C LYS A 84 7.85 -13.28 -12.22
N LYS A 85 7.24 -13.07 -13.40
CA LYS A 85 6.83 -11.73 -13.86
C LYS A 85 5.83 -11.10 -12.90
N LEU A 86 4.78 -11.84 -12.50
CA LEU A 86 3.80 -11.36 -11.53
C LEU A 86 4.46 -11.02 -10.18
N THR A 87 5.34 -11.88 -9.67
CA THR A 87 6.03 -11.65 -8.39
C THR A 87 6.91 -10.42 -8.45
N THR A 88 7.68 -10.24 -9.52
CA THR A 88 8.52 -9.04 -9.71
C THR A 88 7.66 -7.78 -9.69
N TYR A 89 6.58 -7.76 -10.47
CA TYR A 89 5.64 -6.64 -10.54
C TYR A 89 5.05 -6.32 -9.16
N LEU A 90 4.47 -7.32 -8.48
CA LEU A 90 3.84 -7.09 -7.18
C LEU A 90 4.84 -6.72 -6.08
N ASN A 91 6.09 -7.19 -6.15
CA ASN A 91 7.14 -6.87 -5.17
C ASN A 91 7.61 -5.40 -5.26
N GLU A 92 7.11 -4.64 -6.23
CA GLU A 92 7.25 -3.18 -6.23
C GLU A 92 6.63 -2.56 -4.97
N VAL A 93 5.54 -3.12 -4.46
CA VAL A 93 4.73 -2.53 -3.40
C VAL A 93 4.30 -3.51 -2.30
N PHE A 94 4.31 -4.81 -2.54
CA PHE A 94 3.93 -5.84 -1.59
C PHE A 94 5.14 -6.68 -1.15
N THR A 95 5.10 -7.20 0.08
CA THR A 95 6.12 -8.16 0.54
C THR A 95 6.02 -9.49 -0.20
N LEU A 96 7.13 -10.23 -0.35
CA LEU A 96 7.11 -11.57 -0.95
C LEU A 96 6.16 -12.54 -0.24
N ASN A 97 6.05 -12.44 1.09
CA ASN A 97 5.12 -13.26 1.87
C ASN A 97 3.66 -12.98 1.50
N SER A 98 3.27 -11.71 1.37
CA SER A 98 1.90 -11.35 0.98
C SER A 98 1.58 -11.75 -0.46
N ILE A 99 2.56 -11.69 -1.36
CA ILE A 99 2.42 -12.14 -2.76
C ILE A 99 2.20 -13.67 -2.81
N ASN A 100 3.02 -14.44 -2.09
CA ASN A 100 2.87 -15.90 -2.04
C ASN A 100 1.52 -16.32 -1.45
N LYS A 101 1.04 -15.62 -0.42
CA LYS A 101 -0.30 -15.83 0.14
C LYS A 101 -1.38 -15.53 -0.89
N ALA A 102 -1.29 -14.41 -1.61
CA ALA A 102 -2.24 -14.03 -2.65
C ALA A 102 -2.31 -15.08 -3.77
N ILE A 103 -1.16 -15.50 -4.32
CA ILE A 103 -1.09 -16.52 -5.38
C ILE A 103 -1.84 -17.79 -4.96
N LYS A 104 -1.67 -18.23 -3.71
CA LYS A 104 -2.39 -19.39 -3.16
C LYS A 104 -3.88 -19.09 -2.96
N GLN A 105 -4.21 -17.98 -2.34
CA GLN A 105 -5.59 -17.59 -1.99
C GLN A 105 -6.47 -17.44 -3.23
N TYR A 106 -5.96 -16.84 -4.30
CA TYR A 106 -6.68 -16.62 -5.55
C TYR A 106 -6.52 -17.75 -6.56
N SER A 107 -5.89 -18.87 -6.15
CA SER A 107 -5.67 -20.05 -6.99
C SER A 107 -4.97 -19.72 -8.32
N PHE A 108 -3.96 -18.84 -8.30
CA PHE A 108 -3.13 -18.59 -9.47
C PHE A 108 -2.22 -19.79 -9.69
N ILE A 109 -2.27 -20.37 -10.88
CA ILE A 109 -1.57 -21.61 -11.23
C ILE A 109 -0.72 -21.43 -12.47
N GLU A 110 0.32 -22.25 -12.60
CA GLU A 110 1.03 -22.40 -13.87
C GLU A 110 0.46 -23.57 -14.64
N TYR A 111 0.15 -23.34 -15.91
CA TYR A 111 -0.32 -24.36 -16.84
C TYR A 111 0.40 -24.17 -18.17
N LYS A 112 1.10 -25.21 -18.62
CA LYS A 112 1.94 -25.18 -19.85
C LYS A 112 2.92 -24.00 -19.87
N GLY A 113 3.54 -23.70 -18.72
CA GLY A 113 4.53 -22.63 -18.58
C GLY A 113 3.96 -21.21 -18.53
N LYS A 114 2.63 -21.05 -18.48
CA LYS A 114 1.96 -19.74 -18.36
C LYS A 114 1.10 -19.65 -17.11
N LEU A 115 1.05 -18.47 -16.53
CA LEU A 115 0.23 -18.17 -15.37
C LEU A 115 -1.24 -18.04 -15.79
N MET A 116 -2.11 -18.64 -14.99
CA MET A 116 -3.55 -18.60 -15.13
C MET A 116 -4.21 -18.28 -13.80
N GLN A 117 -5.41 -17.72 -13.86
CA GLN A 117 -6.29 -17.52 -12.71
C GLN A 117 -7.70 -18.03 -13.03
N PRO A 118 -8.48 -18.40 -12.01
CA PRO A 118 -9.90 -18.65 -12.20
C PRO A 118 -10.59 -17.41 -12.79
N ASN A 119 -11.59 -17.65 -13.62
CA ASN A 119 -12.55 -16.61 -13.98
C ASN A 119 -13.30 -16.20 -12.72
N ALA A 120 -13.14 -14.94 -12.34
CA ALA A 120 -13.81 -14.34 -11.20
C ALA A 120 -14.09 -12.88 -11.53
N ASP A 121 -15.27 -12.43 -11.11
CA ASP A 121 -15.64 -11.03 -11.17
C ASP A 121 -15.24 -10.32 -9.89
N GLY A 122 -14.66 -9.14 -10.04
CA GLY A 122 -14.27 -8.29 -8.95
C GLY A 122 -14.26 -6.86 -9.43
N GLY A 123 -14.59 -5.96 -8.51
CA GLY A 123 -14.43 -4.54 -8.73
C GLY A 123 -14.31 -3.81 -7.40
N THR A 124 -14.03 -2.52 -7.51
CA THR A 124 -13.96 -1.60 -6.39
C THR A 124 -14.56 -0.28 -6.83
N ILE A 125 -15.27 0.37 -5.93
CA ILE A 125 -15.73 1.76 -6.09
C ILE A 125 -14.93 2.70 -5.17
N LEU A 126 -13.88 2.18 -4.53
CA LEU A 126 -13.06 2.94 -3.60
C LEU A 126 -12.08 3.84 -4.37
N GLU A 127 -12.15 5.13 -4.12
CA GLU A 127 -11.35 6.13 -4.81
C GLU A 127 -10.03 6.39 -4.05
N TRP A 128 -9.10 5.44 -4.12
CA TRP A 128 -7.82 5.50 -3.40
C TRP A 128 -6.98 6.76 -3.69
N GLU A 129 -7.11 7.32 -4.89
CA GLU A 129 -6.46 8.58 -5.28
C GLU A 129 -6.86 9.77 -4.38
N LYS A 130 -8.12 9.77 -3.91
CA LYS A 130 -8.68 10.81 -3.04
C LYS A 130 -8.54 10.48 -1.55
N ALA A 131 -7.97 9.33 -1.19
CA ALA A 131 -7.84 8.92 0.19
C ALA A 131 -6.94 9.87 1.01
N THR A 132 -7.25 10.01 2.29
CA THR A 132 -6.38 10.64 3.30
C THR A 132 -5.91 9.58 4.28
N ASN A 133 -4.82 9.83 5.01
CA ASN A 133 -4.33 8.87 6.00
C ASN A 133 -3.75 9.56 7.24
N LYS A 134 -3.74 8.81 8.34
CA LYS A 134 -3.05 9.17 9.59
C LYS A 134 -2.24 7.98 10.09
N LEU A 135 -1.06 8.25 10.64
CA LEU A 135 -0.24 7.25 11.30
C LEU A 135 -0.91 6.83 12.61
N ILE A 136 -1.07 5.53 12.83
CA ILE A 136 -1.69 4.97 14.05
C ILE A 136 -0.77 4.02 14.81
N PHE A 137 0.33 3.56 14.19
CA PHE A 137 1.34 2.73 14.82
C PHE A 137 2.69 2.93 14.15
N SER A 138 3.76 2.98 14.95
CA SER A 138 5.14 3.11 14.46
C SER A 138 6.12 2.34 15.33
N LYS A 139 6.96 1.53 14.67
CA LYS A 139 8.19 0.92 15.16
C LYS A 139 9.24 1.01 14.03
N LYS A 140 10.50 0.74 14.35
CA LYS A 140 11.66 0.87 13.43
C LYS A 140 11.37 0.44 11.97
N ASP A 141 10.85 -0.77 11.80
CA ASP A 141 10.62 -1.38 10.48
C ASP A 141 9.15 -1.68 10.20
N VAL A 142 8.22 -1.13 11.00
CA VAL A 142 6.78 -1.36 10.86
C VAL A 142 6.01 -0.07 11.10
N ARG A 143 5.13 0.28 10.16
CA ARG A 143 4.20 1.40 10.30
C ARG A 143 2.80 0.97 9.93
N GLN A 144 1.79 1.48 10.63
CA GLN A 144 0.40 1.29 10.25
C GLN A 144 -0.28 2.64 10.11
N PHE A 145 -0.99 2.80 9.01
CA PHE A 145 -1.80 3.98 8.72
C PHE A 145 -3.27 3.59 8.66
N GLU A 146 -4.14 4.42 9.22
CA GLU A 146 -5.58 4.37 8.95
C GLU A 146 -5.87 5.31 7.78
N PHE A 147 -6.36 4.75 6.68
CA PHE A 147 -6.81 5.45 5.49
C PHE A 147 -8.32 5.70 5.56
N THR A 148 -8.73 6.91 5.23
CA THR A 148 -10.14 7.25 4.97
C THR A 148 -10.31 7.33 3.46
N VAL A 149 -11.03 6.37 2.88
CA VAL A 149 -11.17 6.21 1.42
C VAL A 149 -12.59 6.56 1.00
N PRO A 150 -12.79 7.57 0.12
CA PRO A 150 -14.10 7.92 -0.39
C PRO A 150 -14.61 6.90 -1.41
N TYR A 151 -15.93 6.82 -1.57
CA TYR A 151 -16.59 6.01 -2.59
C TYR A 151 -18.03 6.45 -2.87
N GLY A 152 -18.53 6.07 -4.05
CA GLY A 152 -19.93 6.26 -4.48
C GLY A 152 -20.26 7.67 -4.99
N GLU A 153 -21.36 7.79 -5.74
CA GLU A 153 -21.84 9.07 -6.29
C GLU A 153 -22.26 10.05 -5.18
N THR A 154 -23.03 9.55 -4.20
CA THR A 154 -23.16 10.23 -2.92
C THR A 154 -21.96 9.84 -2.07
N VAL A 155 -21.01 10.78 -1.88
CA VAL A 155 -19.72 10.52 -1.25
C VAL A 155 -19.89 9.92 0.14
N LYS A 156 -19.46 8.66 0.28
CA LYS A 156 -19.32 7.92 1.55
C LYS A 156 -17.85 7.65 1.81
N TYR A 157 -17.51 7.29 3.04
CA TYR A 157 -16.13 7.00 3.43
C TYR A 157 -16.02 5.66 4.14
N THR A 158 -14.94 4.93 3.85
CA THR A 158 -14.57 3.72 4.58
C THR A 158 -13.19 3.88 5.22
N LYS A 159 -12.97 3.22 6.36
CA LYS A 159 -11.68 3.20 7.05
C LYS A 159 -10.93 1.90 6.73
N LYS A 160 -9.68 2.02 6.29
CA LYS A 160 -8.80 0.88 5.98
C LYS A 160 -7.50 1.01 6.75
N LYS A 161 -7.10 -0.03 7.49
CA LYS A 161 -5.79 -0.09 8.14
C LYS A 161 -4.80 -0.76 7.19
N VAL A 162 -3.73 -0.06 6.84
CA VAL A 162 -2.68 -0.56 5.95
C VAL A 162 -1.38 -0.62 6.72
N THR A 163 -0.77 -1.82 6.77
CA THR A 163 0.49 -2.06 7.47
C THR A 163 1.64 -2.15 6.47
N PHE A 164 2.64 -1.32 6.69
CA PHE A 164 3.87 -1.23 5.93
C PHE A 164 5.01 -1.83 6.73
N VAL A 165 5.84 -2.62 6.06
CA VAL A 165 7.05 -3.25 6.63
C VAL A 165 8.24 -2.85 5.78
N LYS A 166 9.36 -2.51 6.42
CA LYS A 166 10.62 -2.20 5.73
C LYS A 166 11.39 -3.50 5.51
N VAL A 167 11.61 -3.87 4.25
CA VAL A 167 12.40 -5.03 3.83
C VAL A 167 13.49 -4.54 2.89
N ASN A 168 14.76 -4.83 3.20
CA ASN A 168 15.92 -4.37 2.40
C ASN A 168 15.86 -2.85 2.09
N ASN A 169 15.62 -2.03 3.11
CA ASN A 169 15.46 -0.56 3.01
C ASN A 169 14.29 -0.07 2.13
N LYS A 170 13.36 -0.95 1.75
CA LYS A 170 12.16 -0.63 0.98
C LYS A 170 10.91 -0.86 1.82
N TRP A 171 10.03 0.15 1.88
CA TRP A 171 8.71 0.00 2.51
C TRP A 171 7.74 -0.70 1.57
N GLN A 172 7.07 -1.74 2.06
CA GLN A 172 6.12 -2.55 1.32
C GLN A 172 4.91 -2.88 2.18
N ILE A 173 3.76 -3.14 1.58
CA ILE A 173 2.53 -3.57 2.26
C ILE A 173 2.58 -5.08 2.52
N ASN A 174 2.22 -5.49 3.73
CA ASN A 174 2.31 -6.89 4.17
C ASN A 174 1.02 -7.72 3.94
N ASP A 175 0.01 -7.13 3.33
CA ASP A 175 -1.27 -7.75 2.99
C ASP A 175 -1.73 -7.27 1.60
N PHE A 176 -1.83 -8.21 0.67
CA PHE A 176 -2.21 -7.96 -0.71
C PHE A 176 -3.64 -7.39 -0.87
N SER A 177 -4.52 -7.68 0.10
CA SER A 177 -5.92 -7.26 0.07
C SER A 177 -6.20 -5.95 0.82
N ALA A 178 -5.22 -5.41 1.53
CA ALA A 178 -5.37 -4.21 2.36
C ALA A 178 -5.81 -2.96 1.57
N VAL A 179 -5.58 -2.96 0.25
CA VAL A 179 -5.85 -1.86 -0.68
C VAL A 179 -6.76 -2.24 -1.85
N ARG A 180 -7.53 -3.33 -1.72
CA ARG A 180 -8.55 -3.71 -2.70
C ARG A 180 -9.59 -2.61 -2.90
#